data_AF-A0A942YIG5-F1
#
_entry.id   AF-A0A942YIG5-F1
#
_cell.length_a   1.000
_cell.length_b   1.000
_cell.length_c   1.000
_cell.angle_alpha   90.00
_cell.angle_beta   90.00
_cell.angle_gamma   90.00
#
_symmetry.space_group_name_H-M   'P 1'
#
loop_
_entity.id
_entity.type
_entity.pdbx_description
1 polymer ?
#
loop_
_entity_poly.entity_id
_entity_poly.type
_entity_poly.pdbx_seq_one_letter_code
_entity_poly.pdbx_strand_id
1 'polypeptide(L)' 'MSEKEPSLVFIQRKPGDDFTVLMDGKEVRGLRRITIHAEVGEVTTHEIEYLTGVTAEKKGSD' A
#
# COMPACT_ATOMS: atom_id res chain seq x y z
N MET A 1 12.71 -2.82 22.09
CA MET A 1 11.66 -3.53 21.33
C MET A 1 11.78 -3.02 19.92
N SER A 2 12.05 -3.88 18.93
CA SER A 2 11.99 -3.44 17.53
C SER A 2 10.55 -2.97 17.30
N GLU A 3 10.34 -1.68 17.01
CA GLU A 3 9.04 -1.21 16.55
C GLU A 3 8.71 -2.03 15.31
N LYS A 4 7.73 -2.92 15.42
CA LYS A 4 7.24 -3.66 14.27
C LYS A 4 6.64 -2.63 13.33
N GLU A 5 7.13 -2.57 12.10
CA GLU A 5 6.63 -1.62 11.12
C GLU A 5 5.11 -1.75 10.99
N PRO A 6 4.37 -0.64 10.81
CA PRO A 6 2.94 -0.70 10.62
C PRO A 6 2.59 -1.58 9.42
N SER A 7 1.59 -2.44 9.58
CA SER A 7 1.20 -3.40 8.53
C SER A 7 0.68 -2.72 7.26
N LEU A 8 0.12 -1.51 7.37
CA LEU A 8 -0.35 -0.72 6.23
C LEU A 8 -0.26 0.77 6.53
N VAL A 9 0.34 1.56 5.63
CA VAL A 9 0.47 3.02 5.76
C VAL A 9 0.03 3.70 4.47
N PHE A 10 -0.81 4.73 4.60
CA PHE A 10 -1.20 5.61 3.51
C PHE A 10 -0.54 6.97 3.69
N ILE A 11 0.18 7.42 2.67
CA ILE A 11 0.87 8.69 2.68
C ILE A 11 0.33 9.54 1.55
N GLN A 12 -0.46 10.57 1.90
CA GLN A 12 -0.81 11.66 1.00
C GLN A 12 -0.16 12.93 1.51
N ARG A 13 0.78 13.49 0.75
CA ARG A 13 1.59 14.64 1.21
C ARG A 13 0.84 15.96 1.12
N LYS A 14 -0.09 16.08 0.16
CA LYS A 14 -0.94 17.26 -0.03
C LYS A 14 -2.34 16.82 -0.49
N PRO A 15 -3.39 17.57 -0.14
CA PRO A 15 -4.72 17.31 -0.67
C PRO A 15 -4.71 17.30 -2.20
N GLY A 16 -5.22 16.21 -2.79
CA GLY A 16 -5.30 16.04 -4.26
C GLY A 16 -4.06 15.40 -4.91
N ASP A 17 -2.98 15.17 -4.16
CA ASP A 17 -1.84 14.38 -4.65
C ASP A 17 -2.18 12.88 -4.66
N ASP A 18 -1.44 12.13 -5.47
CA ASP A 18 -1.39 10.67 -5.42
C ASP A 18 -0.96 10.20 -4.02
N PHE A 19 -1.53 9.08 -3.57
CA PHE A 19 -1.14 8.45 -2.32
C PHE A 19 -0.08 7.37 -2.56
N THR A 20 0.91 7.30 -1.67
CA THR A 20 1.84 6.16 -1.57
C THR A 20 1.31 5.19 -0.53
N VAL A 21 1.37 3.89 -0.82
CA VAL A 21 1.00 2.83 0.11
C VAL A 21 2.25 2.06 0.51
N LEU A 22 2.46 1.88 1.81
CA LEU A 22 3.48 0.99 2.35
C LEU A 22 2.81 -0.21 3.04
N MET A 23 3.32 -1.41 2.80
CA MET A 23 2.98 -2.62 3.56
C MET A 23 4.25 -3.20 4.15
N ASP A 24 4.26 -3.39 5.48
CA ASP A 24 5.44 -3.85 6.23
C ASP A 24 6.71 -3.08 5.80
N GLY A 25 6.60 -1.74 5.80
CA GLY A 25 7.65 -0.79 5.42
C GLY A 25 8.01 -0.71 3.93
N LYS A 26 7.41 -1.53 3.06
CA LYS A 26 7.74 -1.57 1.63
C LYS A 26 6.68 -0.88 0.78
N GLU A 27 7.13 -0.07 -0.17
CA GLU A 27 6.26 0.58 -1.15
C GLU A 27 5.55 -0.45 -2.03
N VAL A 28 4.23 -0.35 -2.07
CA VAL A 28 3.36 -1.19 -2.89
C VAL A 28 3.17 -0.55 -4.26
N ARG A 29 3.48 -1.28 -5.33
CA ARG A 29 3.38 -0.81 -6.71
C ARG A 29 2.32 -1.55 -7.50
N GLY A 30 1.83 -0.93 -8.58
CA GLY A 30 0.82 -1.53 -9.45
C GLY A 30 -0.55 -1.65 -8.79
N LEU A 31 -0.80 -0.87 -7.75
CA LEU A 31 -2.05 -0.86 -7.02
C LEU A 31 -3.14 -0.19 -7.86
N ARG A 32 -4.28 -0.87 -8.01
CA ARG A 32 -5.47 -0.34 -8.69
C ARG A 32 -6.44 0.27 -7.69
N ARG A 33 -6.70 -0.44 -6.61
CA ARG A 33 -7.71 -0.09 -5.60
C ARG A 33 -7.36 -0.73 -4.26
N ILE A 34 -7.63 -0.02 -3.17
CA ILE A 34 -7.73 -0.60 -1.83
C ILE A 34 -9.12 -0.29 -1.28
N THR A 35 -9.74 -1.29 -0.66
CA THR A 35 -10.93 -1.11 0.19
C THR A 35 -10.53 -1.43 1.62
N ILE A 36 -10.77 -0.51 2.56
CA ILE A 36 -10.51 -0.73 3.99
C ILE A 36 -11.84 -0.92 4.69
N HIS A 37 -11.96 -2.02 5.43
CA HIS A 37 -13.10 -2.29 6.30
C HIS A 37 -12.64 -2.01 7.74
N ALA A 38 -13.17 -0.94 8.31
CA ALA A 38 -12.84 -0.48 9.66
C ALA A 38 -14.12 -0.13 10.40
N GLU A 39 -14.54 -1.03 11.29
CA GLU A 39 -15.75 -0.88 12.10
C GLU A 39 -15.42 -0.95 13.59
N VAL A 40 -16.20 -0.23 14.41
CA VAL A 40 -15.98 -0.21 15.86
C VAL A 40 -16.26 -1.60 16.44
N GLY A 41 -15.24 -2.20 17.05
CA GLY A 41 -15.34 -3.54 17.65
C GLY A 41 -14.90 -4.68 16.74
N GLU A 42 -14.47 -4.39 15.50
CA GLU A 42 -13.96 -5.38 14.56
C GLU A 42 -12.47 -5.23 14.29
N VAL A 43 -11.84 -6.32 13.85
CA VAL A 43 -10.46 -6.28 13.36
C VAL A 43 -10.47 -5.61 11.99
N THR A 44 -9.65 -4.58 11.81
CA THR A 44 -9.49 -3.93 10.51
C THR A 44 -9.03 -4.93 9.46
N THR A 45 -9.79 -5.05 8.37
CA THR A 45 -9.41 -5.83 7.19
C THR A 45 -9.30 -4.91 5.98
N HIS A 46 -8.62 -5.37 4.94
CA HIS A 46 -8.52 -4.63 3.69
C HIS A 46 -8.38 -5.58 2.50
N GLU A 47 -8.92 -5.15 1.37
CA GLU A 47 -8.78 -5.81 0.07
C GLU A 47 -7.92 -4.95 -0.84
N ILE A 48 -6.97 -5.59 -1.54
CA ILE A 48 -6.08 -4.90 -2.48
C ILE A 48 -6.25 -5.50 -3.88
N GLU A 49 -6.62 -4.65 -4.84
CA GLU A 49 -6.66 -4.99 -6.25
C GLU A 49 -5.39 -4.47 -6.94
N TYR A 50 -4.70 -5.35 -7.66
CA TYR A 50 -3.49 -5.03 -8.42
C TYR A 50 -3.77 -5.02 -9.92
N LEU A 51 -3.09 -4.13 -10.65
CA LEU A 51 -3.01 -4.17 -12.11
C LEU A 51 -2.02 -5.27 -12.52
N THR A 52 -2.51 -6.36 -13.10
CA THR A 52 -1.65 -7.37 -13.72
C THR A 52 -1.16 -6.87 -15.08
N GLY A 53 0.15 -6.76 -15.26
CA GLY A 53 0.80 -6.28 -16.50
C GLY A 53 1.77 -5.10 -16.33
N VAL A 54 1.81 -4.47 -15.15
CA VAL A 54 2.75 -3.38 -14.81
C VAL A 54 3.85 -3.84 -13.84
N THR A 55 3.94 -5.14 -13.56
CA THR A 55 5.15 -5.75 -12.98
C THR A 55 6.20 -5.90 -14.08
N ALA A 56 6.53 -4.81 -14.78
CA ALA A 56 7.82 -4.71 -15.41
C ALA A 56 8.81 -4.59 -14.25
N GLU A 57 9.42 -5.73 -13.91
CA GLU A 57 10.70 -5.74 -13.23
C GLU A 57 11.56 -4.63 -13.84
N LYS A 58 12.12 -3.75 -13.01
CA LYS A 58 13.28 -2.96 -13.44
C LYS A 58 14.35 -3.97 -13.84
N LYS A 59 14.38 -4.36 -15.12
CA LYS A 59 15.59 -4.90 -15.74
C LYS A 59 16.66 -3.85 -15.52
N GLY A 60 17.79 -4.30 -15.00
CA GLY A 60 18.91 -3.45 -14.61
C GLY A 60 19.21 -2.40 -15.67
N SER A 61 19.38 -1.17 -15.22
CA SER A 61 20.18 -0.19 -15.93
C SER A 61 21.64 -0.53 -15.69
N ASP A 62 22.39 -0.68 -16.78
CA ASP A 62 23.86 -0.83 -16.89
C ASP A 62 24.66 -0.05 -15.84
#